data_AF-D7E6C4-F1
#
_entry.id   AF-D7E6C4-F1
#
_cell.length_a   1.000
_cell.length_b   1.000
_cell.length_c   1.000
_cell.angle_alpha   90.00
_cell.angle_beta   90.00
_cell.angle_gamma   90.00
#
_symmetry.space_group_name_H-M   'P 1'
#
loop_
_entity.id
_entity.type
_entity.pdbx_description
1 polymer ?
#
loop_
_entity_poly.entity_id
_entity_poly.type
_entity_poly.pdbx_seq_one_letter_code
_entity_poly.pdbx_strand_id
1 'polypeptide(L)' 'MGDKSEKKENKFECKVCEMTFPTRQDYERHMKKHHESG' A
#
# COMPACT_ATOMS: atom_id res chain seq x y z
N MET A 1 19.52 -21.99 -3.65
CA MET A 1 18.60 -21.37 -2.68
C MET A 1 17.39 -20.87 -3.46
N GLY A 2 16.23 -21.48 -3.26
CA GLY A 2 14.99 -21.08 -3.92
C GLY A 2 14.04 -20.51 -2.88
N ASP A 3 14.04 -19.20 -2.70
CA ASP A 3 13.13 -18.53 -1.77
C ASP A 3 12.86 -17.11 -2.26
N LYS A 4 11.72 -16.96 -2.94
CA LYS A 4 10.59 -16.20 -2.41
C LYS A 4 9.60 -15.96 -3.53
N SER A 5 8.52 -16.74 -3.50
CA SER A 5 7.28 -16.36 -4.16
C SER A 5 6.77 -15.07 -3.51
N GLU A 6 7.06 -13.93 -4.13
CA GLU A 6 6.35 -12.68 -3.85
C GLU A 6 4.94 -12.81 -4.43
N LYS A 7 4.05 -13.43 -3.65
CA LYS A 7 2.61 -13.37 -3.88
C LYS A 7 2.17 -11.93 -3.64
N LYS A 8 2.09 -11.16 -4.72
CA LYS A 8 1.71 -9.74 -4.77
C LYS A 8 0.22 -9.57 -4.44
N GLU A 9 -0.18 -9.92 -3.22
CA GLU A 9 -1.59 -9.83 -2.80
C GLU A 9 -1.95 -8.50 -2.12
N ASN A 10 -0.95 -7.67 -1.78
CA ASN A 10 -1.17 -6.26 -1.46
C ASN A 10 -0.14 -5.41 -2.21
N LYS A 11 -0.55 -4.79 -3.32
CA LYS A 11 0.37 -4.05 -4.20
C LYS A 11 0.71 -2.65 -3.68
N PHE A 12 -0.06 -2.13 -2.73
CA PHE A 12 0.01 -0.73 -2.34
C PHE A 12 0.18 -0.60 -0.84
N GLU A 13 1.44 -0.50 -0.40
CA GLU A 13 1.80 -0.26 0.98
C GLU A 13 2.11 1.22 1.20
N CYS A 14 1.53 1.79 2.23
CA CYS A 14 1.79 3.13 2.70
C CYS A 14 3.09 3.17 3.49
N LYS A 15 4.09 3.93 3.04
CA LYS A 15 5.36 4.07 3.77
C LYS A 15 5.32 5.03 4.96
N VAL A 16 4.21 5.73 5.16
CA VAL A 16 4.07 6.73 6.24
C VAL A 16 3.48 6.08 7.50
N CYS A 17 2.47 5.22 7.33
CA CYS A 17 1.77 4.55 8.42
C CYS A 17 1.72 3.02 8.24
N GLU A 18 2.49 2.48 7.30
CA GLU A 18 2.68 1.03 7.05
C GLU A 18 1.38 0.26 6.77
N MET A 19 0.35 0.95 6.26
CA MET A 19 -0.92 0.33 5.87
C MET A 19 -0.84 -0.28 4.49
N THR A 20 -1.24 -1.54 4.37
CA THR A 20 -1.33 -2.25 3.08
C THR A 20 -2.75 -2.22 2.53
N PHE A 21 -2.87 -1.91 1.24
CA PHE A 21 -4.13 -1.85 0.53
C PHE A 21 -4.17 -2.85 -0.63
N PRO A 22 -5.31 -3.51 -0.86
CA PRO A 22 -5.48 -4.48 -1.95
C PRO A 22 -5.60 -3.79 -3.32
N THR A 23 -6.05 -2.54 -3.37
CA THR A 23 -6.25 -1.78 -4.60
C THR A 23 -5.55 -0.43 -4.58
N ARG A 24 -5.23 0.09 -5.78
CA ARG A 24 -4.65 1.44 -5.93
C ARG A 24 -5.61 2.53 -5.47
N GLN A 25 -6.90 2.36 -5.72
CA GLN A 25 -7.92 3.36 -5.41
C GLN A 25 -8.03 3.59 -3.90
N ASP A 26 -8.01 2.51 -3.12
CA ASP A 26 -8.00 2.60 -1.67
C ASP A 26 -6.72 3.25 -1.15
N TYR A 27 -5.57 2.87 -1.69
CA TYR A 27 -4.29 3.50 -1.37
C TYR A 27 -4.25 4.99 -1.67
N GLU A 28 -4.69 5.41 -2.86
CA GLU A 28 -4.71 6.82 -3.24
C GLU A 28 -5.72 7.61 -2.42
N ARG A 29 -6.89 7.04 -2.11
CA ARG A 29 -7.85 7.66 -1.18
C ARG A 29 -7.30 7.76 0.23
N HIS A 30 -6.57 6.75 0.69
CA HIS A 30 -5.88 6.78 1.97
C HIS A 30 -4.83 7.89 1.99
N MET A 31 -3.94 7.94 1.01
CA MET A 31 -2.95 9.02 0.87
C MET A 31 -3.63 10.39 0.82
N LYS A 32 -4.75 10.50 0.09
CA LYS A 32 -5.53 11.75 -0.03
C LYS A 32 -6.41 12.12 1.17
N LYS A 33 -6.65 11.24 2.13
CA LYS A 33 -7.47 11.59 3.30
C LYS A 33 -6.66 11.59 4.59
N HIS A 34 -5.66 10.73 4.62
CA HIS A 34 -4.81 10.50 5.78
C HIS A 34 -3.53 11.34 5.68
N HIS A 35 -2.96 11.48 4.48
CA HIS A 35 -1.74 12.26 4.22
C HIS A 35 -1.95 13.42 3.25
N GLU A 36 -3.20 13.76 2.92
CA GLU A 36 -3.49 15.03 2.24
C GLU A 36 -3.37 16.12 3.27
N SER A 37 -2.12 16.50 3.48
CA SER A 37 -1.73 17.73 4.14
C SER A 37 -1.28 18.64 3.01
N GLY A 38 -1.94 19.79 2.89
CA GLY A 38 -1.21 20.97 2.45
C GLY A 38 -0.05 21.25 3.40
#